data_AF-A0A8E0S0B5-F1
#
_entry.id   AF-A0A8E0S0B5-F1
#
_cell.length_a   1.000
_cell.length_b   1.000
_cell.length_c   1.000
_cell.angle_alpha   90.00
_cell.angle_beta   90.00
_cell.angle_gamma   90.00
#
_symmetry.space_group_name_H-M   'P 1'
#
loop_
_entity.id
_entity.type
_entity.pdbx_description
1 polymer ?
#
loop_
_entity_poly.entity_id
_entity_poly.type
_entity_poly.pdbx_seq_one_letter_code
_entity_poly.pdbx_strand_id
1 'polypeptide(L)'
;MHNLLLSCVILNSLVLAAEVDGLRILSRREWGAAPPRGRVLKIRKPVPYFIIHHTEQPTSCFGESCKKSIRAIQKYHFGRGFGDIGYTFLVGTDGLVYEGRGWGVVGAHTYGFNSKGYGIAVVGDFRMKKPNAAALNSVKQLIDLGVKKKWIAENYKLVTHRNLGNTDCPGDELYRIVSKWPHFERKM
;
A
#
# COMPACT_ATOMS: atom_id res chain seq x y z
N MET A 1 -16.40 41.16 -56.45
CA MET A 1 -17.57 40.67 -55.68
C MET A 1 -17.16 39.35 -55.03
N HIS A 2 -17.17 39.30 -53.69
CA HIS A 2 -17.44 38.16 -52.79
C HIS A 2 -16.80 36.79 -53.12
N ASN A 3 -16.16 36.03 -52.22
CA ASN A 3 -16.22 36.01 -50.76
C ASN A 3 -15.04 35.18 -50.23
N LEU A 4 -14.37 35.67 -49.18
CA LEU A 4 -13.58 34.83 -48.28
C LEU A 4 -14.54 33.90 -47.53
N LEU A 5 -14.20 32.61 -47.42
CA LEU A 5 -14.58 31.79 -46.28
C LEU A 5 -13.40 30.87 -45.93
N LEU A 6 -12.52 31.38 -45.06
CA LEU A 6 -11.67 30.52 -44.22
C LEU A 6 -12.62 29.75 -43.29
N SER A 7 -12.78 28.45 -43.54
CA SER A 7 -13.35 27.55 -42.55
C SER A 7 -12.32 27.37 -41.44
N CYS A 8 -12.61 27.98 -40.30
CA CYS A 8 -11.88 27.82 -39.06
C CYS A 8 -12.78 27.04 -38.08
N VAL A 9 -12.11 26.38 -37.12
CA VAL A 9 -12.61 25.88 -35.84
C VAL A 9 -13.53 24.63 -35.88
N ILE A 10 -13.40 23.59 -35.04
CA ILE A 10 -12.62 23.30 -33.83
C ILE A 10 -12.28 21.79 -33.88
N LEU A 11 -11.00 21.41 -33.78
CA LEU A 11 -10.66 20.03 -33.38
C LEU A 11 -11.10 19.88 -31.92
N ASN A 12 -12.20 19.15 -31.71
CA ASN A 12 -12.69 18.82 -30.38
C ASN A 12 -11.78 17.74 -29.79
N SER A 13 -10.57 18.12 -29.39
CA SER A 13 -9.71 17.28 -28.58
C SER A 13 -10.29 17.23 -27.17
N LEU A 14 -11.15 16.24 -26.93
CA LEU A 14 -11.40 15.74 -25.59
C LEU A 14 -10.08 15.20 -25.04
N VAL A 15 -9.29 16.10 -24.44
CA VAL A 15 -8.27 15.70 -23.47
C VAL A 15 -9.06 15.24 -22.25
N LEU A 16 -9.45 13.97 -22.24
CA LEU A 16 -9.86 13.29 -21.02
C LEU A 16 -8.64 13.24 -20.11
N ALA A 17 -8.68 14.08 -19.07
CA ALA A 17 -7.92 14.07 -17.84
C ALA A 17 -6.56 13.35 -17.89
N ALA A 18 -5.49 14.14 -17.86
CA ALA A 18 -4.25 13.67 -17.26
C ALA A 18 -4.54 13.39 -15.76
N GLU A 19 -4.82 12.13 -15.38
CA GLU A 19 -4.70 11.71 -13.99
C GLU A 19 -3.22 11.73 -13.62
N VAL A 20 -2.76 12.87 -13.12
CA VAL A 20 -1.44 13.00 -12.50
C VAL A 20 -1.68 13.22 -11.01
N ASP A 21 -1.25 12.25 -10.20
CA ASP A 21 -1.05 12.31 -8.75
C ASP A 21 -2.26 12.28 -7.78
N GLY A 22 -3.22 11.40 -8.02
CA GLY A 22 -4.24 11.06 -7.02
C GLY A 22 -4.01 9.71 -6.35
N LEU A 23 -3.13 9.60 -5.34
CA LEU A 23 -3.08 8.38 -4.52
C LEU A 23 -4.46 8.10 -3.92
N ARG A 24 -5.14 7.06 -4.41
CA ARG A 24 -6.48 6.71 -3.92
C ARG A 24 -6.40 5.68 -2.80
N ILE A 25 -6.64 6.15 -1.58
CA ILE A 25 -6.82 5.30 -0.40
C ILE A 25 -8.31 5.01 -0.22
N LEU A 26 -8.72 3.75 -0.36
CA LEU A 26 -10.04 3.25 0.00
C LEU A 26 -10.10 3.07 1.50
N SER A 27 -11.00 3.79 2.14
CA SER A 27 -11.30 3.66 3.57
C SER A 27 -11.85 2.28 3.90
N ARG A 28 -11.78 1.93 5.19
CA ARG A 28 -12.39 0.72 5.75
C ARG A 28 -13.84 0.51 5.32
N ARG A 29 -14.63 1.59 5.26
CA ARG A 29 -16.04 1.52 4.82
C ARG A 29 -16.16 1.14 3.34
N GLU A 30 -15.31 1.69 2.49
CA GLU A 30 -15.38 1.53 1.03
C GLU A 30 -15.04 0.11 0.55
N TRP A 31 -14.19 -0.61 1.29
CA TRP A 31 -13.91 -2.03 1.01
C TRP A 31 -14.73 -3.00 1.85
N GLY A 32 -15.61 -2.51 2.73
CA GLY A 32 -16.52 -3.33 3.53
C GLY A 32 -15.83 -4.05 4.69
N ALA A 33 -14.96 -3.35 5.41
CA ALA A 33 -14.28 -3.86 6.59
C ALA A 33 -15.24 -4.22 7.72
N ALA A 34 -14.99 -5.34 8.39
CA ALA A 34 -15.54 -5.54 9.72
C ALA A 34 -14.90 -4.54 10.71
N PRO A 35 -15.61 -4.15 11.78
CA PRO A 35 -15.02 -3.33 12.83
C PRO A 35 -13.87 -4.07 13.53
N PRO A 36 -12.82 -3.36 14.02
CA PRO A 36 -11.81 -3.95 14.86
C PRO A 36 -12.42 -4.59 16.12
N ARG A 37 -11.79 -5.67 16.59
CA ARG A 37 -12.10 -6.39 17.82
C ARG A 37 -11.09 -6.03 18.91
N GLY A 38 -11.58 -5.79 20.12
CA GLY A 38 -10.73 -5.46 21.26
C GLY A 38 -10.15 -4.05 21.21
N ARG A 39 -9.13 -3.80 22.03
CA ARG A 39 -8.57 -2.46 22.23
C ARG A 39 -7.68 -2.04 21.05
N VAL A 40 -8.00 -0.90 20.44
CA VAL A 40 -7.14 -0.24 19.45
C VAL A 40 -6.03 0.54 20.17
N LEU A 41 -4.77 0.16 19.91
CA LEU A 41 -3.61 0.82 20.50
C LEU A 41 -3.06 1.89 19.57
N LYS A 42 -2.69 3.05 20.14
CA LYS A 42 -2.09 4.16 19.41
C LYS A 42 -0.59 3.94 19.24
N ILE A 43 -0.06 4.31 18.07
CA ILE A 43 1.37 4.33 17.79
C ILE A 43 1.94 5.74 17.99
N ARG A 44 3.18 5.84 18.50
CA ARG A 44 3.88 7.13 18.66
C ARG A 44 4.47 7.56 17.32
N LYS A 45 4.11 8.76 16.85
CA LYS A 45 4.60 9.34 15.59
C LYS A 45 5.67 10.43 15.83
N PRO A 46 6.54 10.73 14.85
CA PRO A 46 6.71 9.98 13.60
C PRO A 46 7.35 8.61 13.87
N VAL A 47 6.94 7.60 13.10
CA VAL A 47 7.55 6.27 13.20
C VAL A 47 8.85 6.22 12.38
N PRO A 48 9.89 5.53 12.85
CA PRO A 48 11.14 5.40 12.12
C PRO A 48 11.15 4.31 11.03
N TYR A 49 10.18 3.37 11.01
CA TYR A 49 10.20 2.24 10.09
C TYR A 49 9.01 2.21 9.13
N PHE A 50 9.29 1.90 7.86
CA PHE A 50 8.30 1.52 6.85
C PHE A 50 8.63 0.10 6.36
N ILE A 51 7.69 -0.83 6.52
CA ILE A 51 7.98 -2.27 6.40
C ILE A 51 7.16 -2.86 5.26
N ILE A 52 7.83 -3.37 4.22
CA ILE A 52 7.18 -3.97 3.06
C ILE A 52 6.92 -5.46 3.28
N HIS A 53 5.68 -5.86 2.96
CA HIS A 53 5.17 -7.23 2.97
C HIS A 53 4.57 -7.59 1.61
N HIS A 54 4.40 -8.88 1.38
CA HIS A 54 3.43 -9.40 0.44
C HIS A 54 2.32 -10.15 1.18
N THR A 55 1.27 -10.57 0.47
CA THR A 55 0.17 -11.34 1.08
C THR A 55 0.23 -12.83 0.80
N GLU A 56 1.05 -13.26 -0.18
CA GLU A 56 1.10 -14.59 -0.81
C GLU A 56 -0.19 -14.95 -1.55
N GLN A 57 -1.35 -14.71 -0.94
CA GLN A 57 -2.67 -14.96 -1.52
C GLN A 57 -3.61 -13.76 -1.32
N PRO A 58 -4.40 -13.41 -2.36
CA PRO A 58 -4.36 -13.95 -3.72
C PRO A 58 -3.11 -13.48 -4.48
N THR A 59 -2.79 -14.11 -5.62
CA THR A 59 -1.64 -13.71 -6.46
C THR A 59 -1.85 -12.38 -7.20
N SER A 60 -3.11 -11.96 -7.38
CA SER A 60 -3.51 -10.67 -7.96
C SER A 60 -4.97 -10.38 -7.62
N CYS A 61 -5.37 -9.11 -7.76
CA CYS A 61 -6.75 -8.67 -7.61
C CYS A 61 -6.99 -7.34 -8.35
N PHE A 62 -8.24 -7.11 -8.77
CA PHE A 62 -8.67 -5.84 -9.37
C PHE A 62 -10.09 -5.48 -8.91
N GLY A 63 -10.31 -4.22 -8.54
CA GLY A 63 -11.62 -3.66 -8.23
C GLY A 63 -12.32 -4.41 -7.09
N GLU A 64 -13.51 -4.94 -7.33
CA GLU A 64 -14.28 -5.67 -6.30
C GLU A 64 -13.56 -6.94 -5.82
N SER A 65 -12.77 -7.59 -6.68
CA SER A 65 -12.01 -8.78 -6.25
C SER A 65 -10.93 -8.42 -5.22
N CYS A 66 -10.34 -7.22 -5.28
CA CYS A 66 -9.42 -6.76 -4.24
C CYS A 66 -10.14 -6.55 -2.91
N LYS A 67 -11.30 -5.89 -2.92
CA LYS A 67 -12.10 -5.71 -1.70
C LYS A 67 -12.49 -7.06 -1.08
N LYS A 68 -12.93 -8.03 -1.90
CA LYS A 68 -13.22 -9.41 -1.44
C LYS A 68 -11.99 -10.08 -0.83
N SER A 69 -10.83 -9.95 -1.46
CA SER A 69 -9.58 -10.53 -1.00
C SER A 69 -9.11 -9.93 0.33
N ILE A 70 -9.24 -8.61 0.49
CA ILE A 70 -8.87 -7.92 1.71
C ILE A 70 -9.81 -8.28 2.86
N ARG A 71 -11.11 -8.42 2.60
CA ARG A 71 -12.07 -8.98 3.57
C ARG A 71 -11.68 -10.41 3.97
N ALA A 72 -11.23 -11.24 3.03
CA ALA A 72 -10.76 -12.59 3.33
C ALA A 72 -9.48 -12.58 4.19
N ILE A 73 -8.52 -11.70 3.91
CA ILE A 73 -7.31 -11.50 4.72
C ILE A 73 -7.68 -11.02 6.14
N GLN A 74 -8.63 -10.08 6.27
CA GLN A 74 -9.13 -9.64 7.57
C GLN A 74 -9.75 -10.80 8.36
N LYS A 75 -10.60 -11.61 7.71
CA LYS A 75 -11.21 -12.81 8.32
C LYS A 75 -10.15 -13.83 8.76
N TYR A 76 -9.14 -14.06 7.93
CA TYR A 76 -8.02 -14.94 8.26
C TYR A 76 -7.25 -14.42 9.49
N HIS A 77 -6.96 -13.13 9.56
CA HIS A 77 -6.30 -12.53 10.73
C HIS A 77 -7.15 -12.62 12.01
N PHE A 78 -8.47 -12.47 11.93
CA PHE A 78 -9.34 -12.77 13.07
C PHE A 78 -9.23 -14.21 13.54
N GLY A 79 -9.17 -15.17 12.61
CA GLY A 79 -8.95 -16.60 12.93
C GLY A 79 -7.60 -16.87 13.62
N ARG A 80 -6.61 -16.00 13.41
CA ARG A 80 -5.30 -16.02 14.10
C ARG A 80 -5.29 -15.26 15.43
N GLY A 81 -6.45 -14.77 15.89
CA GLY A 81 -6.57 -14.03 17.14
C GLY A 81 -6.17 -12.56 17.06
N PHE A 82 -5.96 -12.00 15.86
CA PHE A 82 -5.68 -10.58 15.74
C PHE A 82 -6.95 -9.77 15.97
N GLY A 83 -6.83 -8.60 16.60
CA GLY A 83 -7.95 -7.66 16.75
C GLY A 83 -8.42 -7.05 15.42
N ASP A 84 -7.65 -7.15 14.35
CA ASP A 84 -7.98 -6.67 13.01
C ASP A 84 -6.98 -7.21 12.00
N ILE A 85 -7.15 -6.89 10.70
CA ILE A 85 -6.12 -7.08 9.68
C ILE A 85 -4.76 -6.60 10.17
N GLY A 86 -3.70 -7.40 9.98
CA GLY A 86 -2.40 -7.14 10.61
C GLY A 86 -1.64 -5.94 10.06
N TYR A 87 -1.92 -5.56 8.82
CA TYR A 87 -1.21 -4.50 8.09
C TYR A 87 -1.82 -3.11 8.34
N THR A 88 -0.98 -2.08 8.21
CA THR A 88 -1.42 -0.68 8.26
C THR A 88 -2.22 -0.34 7.01
N PHE A 89 -1.68 -0.69 5.84
CA PHE A 89 -2.32 -0.58 4.53
C PHE A 89 -2.03 -1.83 3.70
N LEU A 90 -2.88 -2.05 2.69
CA LEU A 90 -2.65 -3.02 1.64
C LEU A 90 -2.68 -2.32 0.28
N VAL A 91 -1.94 -2.82 -0.70
CA VAL A 91 -1.93 -2.27 -2.07
C VAL A 91 -2.31 -3.36 -3.05
N GLY A 92 -3.42 -3.16 -3.77
CA GLY A 92 -3.91 -4.10 -4.78
C GLY A 92 -3.11 -4.03 -6.07
N THR A 93 -3.23 -5.06 -6.92
CA THR A 93 -2.67 -5.00 -8.28
C THR A 93 -3.46 -4.04 -9.19
N ASP A 94 -4.60 -3.52 -8.76
CA ASP A 94 -5.26 -2.37 -9.39
C ASP A 94 -4.63 -1.01 -9.06
N GLY A 95 -3.57 -0.99 -8.24
CA GLY A 95 -2.92 0.26 -7.83
C GLY A 95 -3.68 1.03 -6.74
N LEU A 96 -4.80 0.52 -6.24
CA LEU A 96 -5.51 1.16 -5.13
C LEU A 96 -4.84 0.81 -3.80
N VAL A 97 -4.83 1.78 -2.88
CA VAL A 97 -4.43 1.55 -1.50
C VAL A 97 -5.68 1.28 -0.67
N TYR A 98 -5.63 0.29 0.20
CA TYR A 98 -6.72 -0.08 1.09
C TYR A 98 -6.30 0.15 2.53
N GLU A 99 -7.09 0.94 3.23
CA GLU A 99 -6.90 1.21 4.65
C GLU A 99 -7.08 -0.08 5.45
N GLY A 100 -5.97 -0.59 6.01
CA GLY A 100 -6.00 -1.68 6.99
C GLY A 100 -6.30 -1.09 8.36
N ARG A 101 -5.34 -1.19 9.29
CA ARG A 101 -5.45 -0.49 10.58
C ARG A 101 -5.34 1.03 10.46
N GLY A 102 -4.76 1.52 9.37
CA GLY A 102 -4.60 2.95 9.10
C GLY A 102 -3.51 3.61 9.94
N TRP A 103 -3.29 4.89 9.66
CA TRP A 103 -2.30 5.69 10.38
C TRP A 103 -2.65 5.83 11.87
N GLY A 104 -1.63 5.95 12.72
CA GLY A 104 -1.83 6.19 14.15
C GLY A 104 -2.17 4.94 14.99
N VAL A 105 -2.27 3.76 14.37
CA VAL A 105 -2.65 2.50 15.03
C VAL A 105 -1.51 1.48 14.98
N VAL A 106 -1.30 0.77 16.09
CA VAL A 106 -0.31 -0.33 16.18
C VAL A 106 -0.75 -1.53 15.33
N GLY A 107 0.19 -2.05 14.52
CA GLY A 107 0.01 -3.19 13.63
C GLY A 107 0.01 -4.57 14.32
N ALA A 108 -0.07 -5.62 13.51
CA ALA A 108 0.26 -7.01 13.87
C ALA A 108 1.00 -7.73 12.73
N HIS A 109 1.75 -6.99 11.93
CA HIS A 109 2.43 -7.45 10.72
C HIS A 109 3.86 -7.94 10.96
N THR A 110 4.56 -7.41 11.96
CA THR A 110 5.98 -7.71 12.20
C THR A 110 6.27 -7.73 13.69
N TYR A 111 6.55 -8.91 14.22
CA TYR A 111 6.89 -9.10 15.63
C TYR A 111 8.08 -8.19 16.02
N GLY A 112 8.02 -7.55 17.19
CA GLY A 112 9.05 -6.59 17.65
C GLY A 112 9.02 -5.19 17.01
N PHE A 113 8.27 -5.00 15.91
CA PHE A 113 8.22 -3.74 15.14
C PHE A 113 6.81 -3.15 14.97
N ASN A 114 5.76 -3.86 15.37
CA ASN A 114 4.36 -3.40 15.25
C ASN A 114 4.07 -2.00 15.84
N SER A 115 4.79 -1.60 16.89
CA SER A 115 4.65 -0.28 17.54
C SER A 115 5.72 0.73 17.12
N LYS A 116 6.60 0.36 16.18
CA LYS A 116 7.75 1.14 15.73
C LYS A 116 7.68 1.50 14.24
N GLY A 117 6.74 0.94 13.50
CA GLY A 117 6.64 1.16 12.07
C GLY A 117 5.28 0.83 11.50
N TYR A 118 5.09 1.25 10.25
CA TYR A 118 3.91 0.91 9.47
C TYR A 118 4.23 -0.21 8.48
N GLY A 119 3.51 -1.32 8.58
CA GLY A 119 3.60 -2.45 7.65
C GLY A 119 2.61 -2.34 6.50
N ILE A 120 3.11 -2.42 5.27
CA ILE A 120 2.33 -2.32 4.03
C ILE A 120 2.45 -3.64 3.29
N ALA A 121 1.31 -4.27 2.99
CA ALA A 121 1.29 -5.51 2.22
C ALA A 121 0.84 -5.28 0.78
N VAL A 122 1.70 -5.65 -0.17
CA VAL A 122 1.31 -5.71 -1.59
C VAL A 122 0.57 -7.01 -1.83
N VAL A 123 -0.64 -6.93 -2.41
CA VAL A 123 -1.45 -8.13 -2.71
C VAL A 123 -0.77 -8.92 -3.83
N GLY A 124 -0.44 -10.19 -3.56
CA GLY A 124 0.33 -11.02 -4.48
C GLY A 124 1.35 -11.94 -3.81
N ASP A 125 1.89 -12.86 -4.62
CA ASP A 125 3.07 -13.67 -4.33
C ASP A 125 4.21 -13.22 -5.24
N PHE A 126 5.25 -12.65 -4.63
CA PHE A 126 6.39 -12.06 -5.31
C PHE A 126 7.70 -12.82 -5.06
N ARG A 127 7.62 -14.12 -4.73
CA ARG A 127 8.81 -14.98 -4.71
C ARG A 127 9.46 -15.04 -6.09
N MET A 128 8.66 -15.30 -7.12
CA MET A 128 9.15 -15.46 -8.50
C MET A 128 8.62 -14.42 -9.49
N LYS A 129 7.57 -13.67 -9.12
CA LYS A 129 6.90 -12.70 -10.00
C LYS A 129 7.12 -11.28 -9.51
N LYS A 130 7.24 -10.33 -10.43
CA LYS A 130 7.31 -8.91 -10.10
C LYS A 130 5.91 -8.36 -9.80
N PRO A 131 5.77 -7.47 -8.79
CA PRO A 131 4.59 -6.62 -8.69
C PRO A 131 4.48 -5.73 -9.94
N ASN A 132 3.26 -5.34 -10.29
CA ASN A 132 3.05 -4.43 -11.40
C ASN A 132 3.43 -2.98 -11.02
N ALA A 133 3.62 -2.14 -12.04
CA ALA A 133 4.05 -0.76 -11.84
C ALA A 133 3.05 0.07 -11.02
N ALA A 134 1.74 -0.16 -11.22
CA ALA A 134 0.68 0.54 -10.49
C ALA A 134 0.82 0.33 -8.97
N ALA A 135 0.96 -0.92 -8.51
CA ALA A 135 1.14 -1.21 -7.10
C ALA A 135 2.44 -0.60 -6.54
N LEU A 136 3.56 -0.70 -7.26
CA LEU A 136 4.83 -0.12 -6.83
C LEU A 136 4.77 1.41 -6.71
N ASN A 137 4.11 2.08 -7.65
CA ASN A 137 3.93 3.53 -7.62
C ASN A 137 3.05 3.95 -6.43
N SER A 138 1.97 3.22 -6.15
CA SER A 138 1.11 3.51 -5.00
C SER A 138 1.81 3.30 -3.66
N VAL A 139 2.71 2.31 -3.54
CA VAL A 139 3.53 2.17 -2.33
C VAL A 139 4.45 3.39 -2.14
N LYS A 140 5.11 3.87 -3.21
CA LYS A 140 5.97 5.06 -3.14
C LYS A 140 5.18 6.31 -2.75
N GLN A 141 4.07 6.57 -3.42
CA GLN A 141 3.18 7.69 -3.09
C GLN A 141 2.64 7.60 -1.66
N LEU A 142 2.38 6.39 -1.14
CA LEU A 142 1.94 6.20 0.25
C LEU A 142 3.05 6.53 1.26
N ILE A 143 4.31 6.21 0.94
CA ILE A 143 5.48 6.63 1.73
C ILE A 143 5.58 8.16 1.75
N ASP A 144 5.54 8.80 0.57
CA ASP A 144 5.64 10.25 0.43
C ASP A 144 4.52 10.97 1.21
N LEU A 145 3.29 10.45 1.12
CA LEU A 145 2.16 10.95 1.89
C LEU A 145 2.40 10.81 3.40
N GLY A 146 2.92 9.67 3.86
CA GLY A 146 3.21 9.41 5.26
C GLY A 146 4.29 10.33 5.84
N VAL A 147 5.34 10.62 5.06
CA VAL A 147 6.38 11.61 5.41
C VAL A 147 5.79 13.01 5.46
N LYS A 148 5.08 13.43 4.40
CA LYS A 148 4.42 14.75 4.32
C LYS A 148 3.45 15.01 5.48
N LYS A 149 2.74 13.98 5.93
CA LYS A 149 1.79 14.05 7.05
C LYS A 149 2.44 13.84 8.43
N LYS A 150 3.77 13.68 8.49
CA LYS A 150 4.54 13.43 9.72
C LYS A 150 4.08 12.18 10.48
N TRP A 151 3.55 11.19 9.75
CA TRP A 151 3.32 9.85 10.27
C TRP A 151 4.63 9.06 10.28
N ILE A 152 5.45 9.28 9.25
CA ILE A 152 6.76 8.67 9.03
C ILE A 152 7.82 9.76 9.21
N ALA A 153 8.97 9.42 9.79
CA ALA A 153 10.10 10.34 9.94
C ALA A 153 10.74 10.64 8.58
N GLU A 154 11.32 11.82 8.38
CA GLU A 154 12.00 12.16 7.12
C GLU A 154 13.21 11.25 6.86
N ASN A 155 13.92 10.86 7.92
CA ASN A 155 15.04 9.91 7.87
C ASN A 155 14.61 8.46 8.19
N TYR A 156 13.39 8.08 7.80
CA TYR A 156 12.89 6.73 8.02
C TYR A 156 13.80 5.66 7.41
N LYS A 157 13.63 4.44 7.91
CA LYS A 157 14.26 3.22 7.40
C LYS A 157 13.22 2.42 6.64
N LEU A 158 13.45 2.24 5.35
CA LEU A 158 12.68 1.33 4.51
C LEU A 158 13.28 -0.06 4.65
N VAL A 159 12.48 -1.00 5.13
CA VAL A 159 12.89 -2.39 5.31
C VAL A 159 11.80 -3.31 4.79
N THR A 160 12.14 -4.57 4.59
CA THR A 160 11.17 -5.61 4.28
C THR A 160 10.99 -6.55 5.46
N HIS A 161 9.93 -7.36 5.48
CA HIS A 161 9.70 -8.29 6.60
C HIS A 161 10.89 -9.22 6.85
N ARG A 162 11.53 -9.73 5.80
CA ARG A 162 12.74 -10.56 5.90
C ARG A 162 13.97 -9.88 6.48
N ASN A 163 14.03 -8.54 6.52
CA ASN A 163 15.11 -7.84 7.22
C ASN A 163 14.94 -7.91 8.76
N LEU A 164 13.76 -8.29 9.25
CA LEU A 164 13.35 -8.17 10.65
C LEU A 164 12.99 -9.51 11.31
N GLY A 165 13.09 -10.61 10.57
CA GLY A 165 12.73 -11.94 11.06
C GLY A 165 13.02 -13.03 10.03
N ASN A 166 12.87 -14.29 10.45
CA ASN A 166 13.07 -15.45 9.60
C ASN A 166 11.80 -15.72 8.77
N THR A 167 11.72 -15.13 7.58
CA THR A 167 10.55 -15.21 6.69
C THR A 167 10.97 -14.91 5.26
N ASP A 168 10.28 -15.52 4.28
CA ASP A 168 10.50 -15.20 2.86
C ASP A 168 9.81 -13.92 2.42
N CYS A 169 8.77 -13.48 3.14
CA CYS A 169 8.09 -12.21 2.90
C CYS A 169 9.08 -11.04 2.79
N PRO A 170 9.05 -10.24 1.72
CA PRO A 170 7.96 -10.05 0.77
C PRO A 170 8.13 -10.81 -0.56
N GLY A 171 8.98 -11.85 -0.59
CA GLY A 171 9.39 -12.57 -1.79
C GLY A 171 10.59 -11.92 -2.49
N ASP A 172 11.34 -12.72 -3.25
CA ASP A 172 12.63 -12.30 -3.80
C ASP A 172 12.52 -11.19 -4.83
N GLU A 173 11.50 -11.20 -5.70
CA GLU A 173 11.35 -10.18 -6.72
C GLU A 173 10.95 -8.82 -6.15
N LEU A 174 10.02 -8.79 -5.18
CA LEU A 174 9.65 -7.54 -4.51
C LEU A 174 10.82 -7.03 -3.63
N TYR A 175 11.53 -7.91 -2.93
CA TYR A 175 12.75 -7.54 -2.20
C TYR A 175 13.83 -6.94 -3.11
N ARG A 176 14.11 -7.57 -4.26
CA ARG A 176 15.10 -7.10 -5.24
C ARG A 176 14.77 -5.72 -5.81
N ILE A 177 13.48 -5.37 -5.91
CA ILE A 177 13.02 -4.05 -6.35
C ILE A 177 13.14 -3.01 -5.23
N VAL A 178 12.57 -3.31 -4.06
CA VAL A 178 12.55 -2.41 -2.89
C VAL A 178 13.96 -2.11 -2.38
N SER A 179 14.88 -3.06 -2.49
CA SER A 179 16.28 -2.88 -2.08
C SER A 179 17.06 -1.82 -2.86
N LYS A 180 16.46 -1.28 -3.93
CA LYS A 180 17.02 -0.20 -4.75
C LYS A 180 16.34 1.15 -4.49
N TRP A 181 15.34 1.20 -3.61
CA TRP A 181 14.63 2.44 -3.31
C TRP A 181 15.43 3.29 -2.31
N PRO A 182 15.20 4.62 -2.27
CA PRO A 182 15.72 5.47 -1.22
C PRO A 182 15.37 4.95 0.18
N HIS A 183 16.22 5.25 1.16
CA HIS A 183 16.05 4.84 2.56
C HIS A 183 16.08 3.33 2.84
N PHE A 184 16.39 2.49 1.84
CA PHE A 184 16.45 1.05 2.07
C PHE A 184 17.62 0.66 2.97
N GLU A 185 17.31 -0.08 4.04
CA GLU A 185 18.29 -0.60 5.00
C GLU A 185 18.40 -2.12 4.88
N ARG A 186 19.58 -2.60 4.46
CA ARG A 186 19.82 -4.02 4.19
C ARG A 186 20.06 -4.83 5.46
N LYS A 187 20.68 -4.22 6.47
CA LYS A 187 20.99 -4.83 7.76
C LYS A 187 20.39 -3.97 8.86
N MET A 188 19.70 -4.63 9.77
CA MET A 188 19.10 -4.04 10.97
C MET A 188 19.85 -4.52 12.20
#